data_AF-A0A3B9LNU3-F1
#
_entry.id   AF-A0A3B9LNU3-F1
#
_cell.length_a   1.000
_cell.length_b   1.000
_cell.length_c   1.000
_cell.angle_alpha   90.00
_cell.angle_beta   90.00
_cell.angle_gamma   90.00
#
_symmetry.space_group_name_H-M   'P 1'
#
loop_
_entity.id
_entity.type
_entity.pdbx_description
1 polymer ?
#
loop_
_entity_poly.entity_id
_entity_poly.type
_entity_poly.pdbx_seq_one_letter_code
_entity_poly.pdbx_strand_id
1 'polypeptide(L)'
;MRSTRHSARGISATILFLFLTFLSLTISARAAGDDADDADEYDVKARVVRISLIAGDVNLKRSGSNDWERAQLNFPLVEGDTISTDSNSRVEIQIDARNFVRLGANT
;
A
#
# COMPACT_ATOMS: atom_id res chain seq x y z
N MET A 1 -58.05 -49.70 -44.43
CA MET A 1 -58.23 -50.79 -43.43
C MET A 1 -56.85 -51.25 -42.98
N ARG A 2 -56.69 -51.56 -41.67
CA ARG A 2 -55.49 -52.03 -40.94
C ARG A 2 -54.53 -50.98 -40.33
N SER A 3 -54.86 -50.66 -39.08
CA SER A 3 -54.02 -50.49 -37.89
C SER A 3 -52.65 -51.19 -37.90
N THR A 4 -51.63 -50.54 -37.34
CA THR A 4 -50.82 -51.10 -36.23
C THR A 4 -50.01 -50.04 -35.48
N ARG A 5 -50.11 -50.05 -34.15
CA ARG A 5 -49.26 -49.33 -33.18
C ARG A 5 -47.91 -50.05 -32.99
N HIS A 6 -47.05 -49.43 -32.16
CA HIS A 6 -45.88 -49.94 -31.42
C HIS A 6 -44.51 -49.59 -32.06
N SER A 7 -43.46 -49.17 -31.34
CA SER A 7 -43.21 -49.09 -29.89
C SER A 7 -42.06 -48.10 -29.59
N ALA A 8 -42.17 -47.34 -28.50
CA ALA A 8 -41.03 -46.64 -27.88
C ALA A 8 -40.11 -47.66 -27.18
N ARG A 9 -38.80 -47.65 -27.48
CA ARG A 9 -37.79 -48.42 -26.73
C ARG A 9 -36.43 -47.69 -26.66
N GLY A 10 -36.18 -47.04 -25.53
CA GLY A 10 -35.09 -47.46 -24.62
C GLY A 10 -33.62 -47.16 -24.95
N ILE A 11 -33.25 -46.00 -25.50
CA ILE A 11 -31.82 -45.65 -25.74
C ILE A 11 -31.24 -44.74 -24.62
N SER A 12 -32.06 -44.24 -23.70
CA SER A 12 -31.66 -43.13 -22.81
C SER A 12 -30.79 -43.50 -21.59
N ALA A 13 -30.82 -44.74 -21.11
CA ALA A 13 -30.17 -45.08 -19.84
C ALA A 13 -28.67 -45.42 -19.97
N THR A 14 -28.27 -45.99 -21.11
CA THR A 14 -26.90 -46.48 -21.32
C THR A 14 -25.92 -45.36 -21.66
N ILE A 15 -26.38 -44.32 -22.38
CA ILE A 15 -25.57 -43.15 -22.74
C ILE A 15 -25.33 -42.26 -21.52
N LEU A 16 -26.32 -42.15 -20.63
CA LEU A 16 -26.21 -41.36 -19.39
C LEU A 16 -25.22 -41.97 -18.39
N PHE A 17 -25.16 -43.31 -18.32
CA PHE A 17 -24.20 -44.02 -17.47
C PHE A 17 -22.75 -43.85 -17.94
N LEU A 18 -22.52 -43.89 -19.26
CA LEU A 18 -21.18 -43.70 -19.85
C LEU A 18 -20.66 -42.26 -19.63
N PHE A 19 -21.56 -41.28 -19.63
CA PHE A 19 -21.26 -39.87 -19.35
C PHE A 19 -20.89 -39.63 -17.87
N LEU A 20 -21.58 -40.31 -16.93
CA LEU A 20 -21.30 -40.16 -15.49
C LEU A 20 -19.95 -40.76 -15.07
N THR A 21 -19.50 -41.85 -15.71
CA THR A 21 -18.18 -42.45 -15.44
C THR A 21 -17.01 -41.68 -16.05
N PHE A 22 -17.26 -40.89 -17.10
CA PHE A 22 -16.23 -40.02 -17.71
C PHE A 22 -16.00 -38.73 -16.90
N LEU A 23 -16.97 -38.36 -16.05
CA LEU A 23 -16.90 -37.18 -15.18
C LEU A 23 -16.07 -37.41 -13.89
N SER A 24 -15.70 -38.66 -13.58
CA SER A 24 -15.04 -39.01 -12.31
C SER A 24 -13.51 -39.15 -12.41
N LEU A 25 -12.88 -38.85 -13.55
CA LEU A 25 -11.46 -39.12 -13.78
C LEU A 25 -10.66 -37.92 -14.32
N THR A 26 -10.70 -36.79 -13.61
CA THR A 26 -9.66 -35.75 -13.73
C THR A 26 -9.10 -35.40 -12.35
N ILE A 27 -8.39 -36.39 -11.81
CA ILE A 27 -7.14 -36.29 -11.05
C ILE A 27 -6.79 -34.87 -10.55
N SER A 28 -6.83 -34.73 -9.23
CA SER A 28 -6.27 -33.62 -8.46
C SER A 28 -4.77 -33.43 -8.77
N ALA A 29 -4.45 -32.46 -9.63
CA ALA A 29 -3.11 -31.92 -9.74
C ALA A 29 -2.96 -30.73 -8.79
N ARG A 30 -2.48 -31.01 -7.57
CA ARG A 30 -1.90 -30.00 -6.68
C ARG A 30 -0.53 -29.63 -7.24
N ALA A 31 -0.48 -28.64 -8.13
CA ALA A 31 0.77 -27.98 -8.47
C ALA A 31 1.15 -27.05 -7.30
N ALA A 32 2.43 -27.06 -6.94
CA ALA A 32 3.04 -26.37 -5.82
C ALA A 32 2.46 -24.96 -5.62
N GLY A 33 2.20 -24.61 -4.35
CA GLY A 33 1.92 -23.24 -3.97
C GLY A 33 3.04 -22.35 -4.51
N ASP A 34 2.68 -21.51 -5.47
CA ASP A 34 3.40 -20.28 -5.76
C ASP A 34 3.03 -19.34 -4.63
N ASP A 35 3.54 -19.62 -3.43
CA ASP A 35 3.65 -18.63 -2.35
C ASP A 35 4.73 -17.64 -2.83
N ALA A 36 4.36 -16.86 -3.84
CA ALA A 36 4.95 -15.57 -4.09
C ALA A 36 4.53 -14.68 -2.91
N ASP A 37 5.17 -14.91 -1.77
CA ASP A 37 5.49 -13.84 -0.82
C ASP A 37 6.43 -12.87 -1.56
N ASP A 38 5.94 -12.20 -2.61
CA ASP A 38 6.31 -10.82 -2.86
C ASP A 38 5.63 -10.04 -1.73
N ALA A 39 6.18 -10.21 -0.52
CA ALA A 39 6.02 -9.22 0.51
C ALA A 39 6.59 -7.97 -0.13
N ASP A 40 5.70 -7.08 -0.59
CA ASP A 40 6.01 -5.74 -1.03
C ASP A 40 7.11 -5.22 -0.10
N GLU A 41 8.36 -5.25 -0.57
CA GLU A 41 9.46 -4.63 0.12
C GLU A 41 9.11 -3.16 0.01
N TYR A 42 8.40 -2.65 1.02
CA TYR A 42 8.11 -1.24 1.15
C TYR A 42 9.48 -0.59 1.21
N ASP A 43 9.99 -0.16 0.06
CA ASP A 43 11.12 0.75 -0.03
C ASP A 43 10.77 1.89 0.90
N VAL A 44 11.39 1.91 2.08
CA VAL A 44 11.07 2.85 3.15
C VAL A 44 11.47 4.22 2.62
N LYS A 45 10.54 4.87 1.93
CA LYS A 45 10.69 6.23 1.48
C LYS A 45 10.93 7.04 2.76
N ALA A 46 12.06 7.72 2.81
CA ALA A 46 12.42 8.56 3.95
C ALA A 46 11.19 9.40 4.34
N ARG A 47 10.87 9.44 5.65
CA ARG A 47 9.74 10.22 6.16
C ARG A 47 10.12 11.71 6.09
N VAL A 48 9.83 12.33 4.95
CA VAL A 48 10.10 13.74 4.70
C VAL A 48 8.90 14.58 5.13
N VAL A 49 9.16 15.61 5.93
CA VAL A 49 8.20 16.67 6.26
C VAL A 49 8.74 18.01 5.74
N ARG A 50 7.96 19.10 5.78
CA ARG A 50 8.43 20.40 5.27
C ARG A 50 8.12 21.56 6.20
N ILE A 51 8.91 22.62 6.11
CA ILE A 51 8.59 23.89 6.78
C ILE A 51 7.50 24.62 5.97
N SER A 52 6.32 24.84 6.54
CA SER A 52 5.20 25.55 5.89
C SER A 52 5.08 27.02 6.29
N LEU A 53 5.72 27.44 7.39
CA LEU A 53 5.78 28.83 7.82
C LEU A 53 7.05 29.10 8.62
N ILE A 54 7.65 30.27 8.40
CA ILE A 54 8.72 30.84 9.23
C ILE A 54 8.32 32.26 9.58
N ALA A 55 8.47 32.64 10.86
CA ALA A 55 8.45 34.03 11.27
C ALA A 55 9.51 34.26 12.35
N GLY A 56 10.35 35.29 12.16
CA GLY A 56 11.52 35.55 13.01
C GLY A 56 12.75 34.74 12.59
N ASP A 57 13.65 34.54 13.54
CA ASP A 57 14.92 33.84 13.34
C ASP A 57 14.78 32.36 13.72
N VAL A 58 14.79 31.52 12.69
CA VAL A 58 14.71 30.06 12.80
C VAL A 58 15.93 29.45 12.15
N ASN A 59 16.64 28.60 12.90
CA ASN A 59 17.84 27.92 12.43
C ASN A 59 17.58 26.41 12.34
N LEU A 60 18.23 25.77 11.39
CA LEU A 60 18.22 24.35 11.12
C LEU A 60 19.64 23.81 11.28
N LYS A 61 19.77 22.66 11.94
CA LYS A 61 20.99 21.85 11.91
C LYS A 61 20.65 20.50 11.31
N ARG A 62 21.34 20.15 10.22
CA ARG A 62 21.12 18.89 9.50
C ARG A 62 21.60 17.69 10.33
N SER A 63 20.92 16.56 10.17
CA SER A 63 21.37 15.30 10.75
C SER A 63 22.82 14.99 10.38
N GLY A 64 23.67 14.69 11.36
CA GLY A 64 25.10 14.44 11.18
C GLY A 64 25.97 15.69 10.96
N SER A 65 25.38 16.89 10.87
CA SER A 65 26.12 18.15 10.80
C SER A 65 26.27 18.79 12.19
N ASN A 66 27.36 19.54 12.37
CA ASN A 66 27.55 20.42 13.53
C ASN A 66 27.21 21.89 13.23
N ASP A 67 26.93 22.20 11.97
CA ASP A 67 26.71 23.57 11.52
C ASP A 67 25.22 23.93 11.56
N TRP A 68 24.94 25.12 12.09
CA TRP A 68 23.62 25.73 12.03
C TRP A 68 23.51 26.62 10.79
N GLU A 69 22.39 26.50 10.08
CA GLU A 69 22.04 27.32 8.94
C GLU A 69 20.66 27.95 9.14
N ARG A 70 20.38 29.04 8.42
CA ARG A 70 19.05 29.65 8.46
C ARG A 70 18.03 28.73 7.80
N ALA A 71 16.92 28.47 8.48
CA ALA A 71 15.85 27.65 7.94
C ALA A 71 15.19 28.32 6.73
N GLN A 72 14.72 27.50 5.79
CA GLN A 72 14.10 27.96 4.55
C GLN A 72 12.66 27.46 4.45
N LEU A 73 11.78 28.26 3.85
CA LEU A 73 10.40 27.86 3.62
C LEU A 73 10.34 26.72 2.60
N ASN A 74 9.39 25.80 2.77
CA ASN A 74 9.22 24.58 1.97
C ASN A 74 10.46 23.66 1.96
N PHE A 75 11.38 23.85 2.90
CA PHE A 75 12.56 23.01 2.99
C PHE A 75 12.22 21.62 3.53
N PRO A 76 12.78 20.54 2.93
CA PRO A 76 12.54 19.18 3.39
C PRO A 76 13.33 18.88 4.69
N LEU A 77 12.60 18.42 5.70
CA LEU A 77 13.16 17.93 6.95
C LEU A 77 13.07 16.41 7.01
N VAL A 78 14.11 15.79 7.55
CA VAL A 78 14.20 14.34 7.78
C VAL A 78 14.51 14.06 9.24
N GLU A 79 14.44 12.79 9.62
CA GLU A 79 14.80 12.36 10.95
C GLU A 79 16.24 12.76 11.33
N GLY A 80 16.41 13.27 12.55
CA GLY A 80 17.70 13.75 13.08
C GLY A 80 17.99 15.23 12.80
N ASP A 81 17.23 15.89 11.93
CA ASP A 81 17.31 17.35 11.79
C ASP A 81 16.85 18.04 13.09
N THR A 82 17.53 19.13 13.45
CA THR A 82 17.18 19.94 14.63
C THR A 82 16.76 21.34 14.19
N ILE A 83 15.64 21.83 14.70
CA ILE A 83 15.18 23.20 14.52
C ILE A 83 15.37 23.95 15.83
N SER A 84 15.85 25.20 15.75
CA SER A 84 15.86 26.15 16.85
C SER A 84 15.17 27.44 16.46
N THR A 85 14.51 28.06 17.42
CA THR A 85 13.71 29.28 17.29
C THR A 85 14.19 30.30 18.31
N ASP A 86 14.55 31.50 17.85
CA ASP A 86 14.94 32.59 18.75
C ASP A 86 13.71 33.17 19.48
N SER A 87 13.95 34.16 20.32
CA SER A 87 12.98 35.09 20.86
C SER A 87 12.05 35.63 19.75
N ASN A 88 10.76 35.75 20.08
CA ASN A 88 9.70 36.21 19.16
C ASN A 88 9.60 35.44 17.83
N SER A 89 10.20 34.25 17.74
CA SER A 89 10.21 33.44 16.52
C SER A 89 9.21 32.29 16.61
N ARG A 90 8.76 31.80 15.45
CA ARG A 90 7.85 30.66 15.32
C ARG A 90 8.07 29.95 14.00
N VAL A 91 7.86 28.65 13.99
CA VAL A 91 7.92 27.82 12.78
C VAL A 91 6.74 26.85 12.77
N GLU A 92 6.23 26.59 11.57
CA GLU A 92 5.27 25.52 11.33
C GLU A 92 5.90 24.48 10.42
N ILE A 93 5.80 23.22 10.84
CA ILE A 93 6.24 22.05 10.09
C ILE A 93 4.99 21.29 9.68
N GLN A 94 4.81 21.12 8.37
CA GLN A 94 3.73 20.35 7.80
C GLN A 94 4.18 18.90 7.59
N ILE A 95 3.44 17.97 8.19
CA ILE A 95 3.68 16.53 8.05
C ILE A 95 2.87 15.99 6.86
N ASP A 96 1.61 16.39 6.73
CA ASP A 96 0.74 16.08 5.59
C ASP A 96 -0.32 17.17 5.36
N ALA A 97 -1.35 16.91 4.56
CA ALA A 97 -2.38 17.90 4.23
C ALA A 97 -3.14 18.48 5.45
N ARG A 98 -3.17 17.79 6.59
CA ARG A 98 -3.98 18.15 7.76
C ARG A 98 -3.21 18.16 9.07
N ASN A 99 -2.02 17.56 9.11
CA ASN A 99 -1.20 17.46 10.31
C ASN A 99 -0.01 18.44 10.27
N PHE A 100 0.13 19.20 11.35
CA PHE A 100 1.13 20.25 11.51
C PHE A 100 1.71 20.24 12.93
N VAL A 101 3.00 20.56 13.05
CA VAL A 101 3.70 20.84 14.31
C VAL A 101 4.07 22.31 14.33
N ARG A 102 3.87 22.98 15.45
CA ARG A 102 4.24 24.40 15.62
C ARG A 102 5.17 24.52 16.81
N LEU A 103 6.31 25.17 16.60
CA LEU A 103 7.24 25.51 17.66
C LEU A 103 7.12 27.00 17.97
N GLY A 104 7.06 27.32 19.26
CA GLY A 104 7.03 28.70 19.77
C GLY A 104 8.43 29.28 19.85
N ALA A 105 8.57 30.42 20.51
CA ALA A 105 9.87 31.06 20.72
C ALA A 105 10.73 30.29 21.73
N ASN A 106 12.06 30.46 21.63
CA ASN A 106 13.04 29.88 22.55
C ASN A 106 12.96 28.34 22.67
N THR A 107 12.72 27.68 21.54
CA THR A 107 12.74 26.21 21.40
C THR A 107 14.00 25.78 20.65
#